data_AF-A0A959DMJ2-F1
#
_entry.id   AF-A0A959DMJ2-F1
#
_cell.length_a   1.000
_cell.length_b   1.000
_cell.length_c   1.000
_cell.angle_alpha   90.00
_cell.angle_beta   90.00
_cell.angle_gamma   90.00
#
_symmetry.space_group_name_H-M   'P 1'
#
loop_
_entity.id
_entity.type
_entity.pdbx_description
1 polymer ?
#
loop_
_entity_poly.entity_id
_entity_poly.type
_entity_poly.pdbx_seq_one_letter_code
_entity_poly.pdbx_strand_id
1 'polypeptide(L)'
;MNGYGVEIILSRQLADCLDTPVFIVDPKGTLLFYNHPAESILGRRFEDTGVMPVEEWSTIFKPCDDHGRDLPPDQLPLVETLTTQKAAHGSFWINGLDHKLHNISVTSVPIIGRSNEFSGALAIFWTHPQDV
;
A
#
# COMPACT_ATOMS: atom_id res chain seq x y z
N MET A 1 11.89 22.96 2.97
CA MET A 1 10.97 21.83 3.21
C MET A 1 9.86 21.96 2.18
N ASN A 2 9.93 21.21 1.07
CA ASN A 2 8.77 21.13 0.18
C ASN A 2 7.70 20.35 0.93
N GLY A 3 6.59 21.00 1.25
CA GLY A 3 5.40 20.29 1.71
C GLY A 3 4.96 19.28 0.65
N TYR A 4 4.29 18.22 1.07
CA TYR A 4 3.66 17.30 0.13
C TYR A 4 2.71 18.06 -0.80
N GLY A 5 2.64 17.66 -2.07
CA GLY A 5 1.68 18.20 -3.03
C GLY A 5 0.26 18.14 -2.48
N VAL A 6 -0.60 19.07 -2.89
CA VAL A 6 -1.99 19.14 -2.43
C VAL A 6 -2.74 17.83 -2.66
N GLU A 7 -2.36 17.11 -3.72
CA GLU A 7 -2.86 15.79 -4.09
C GLU A 7 -2.66 14.77 -2.97
N ILE A 8 -1.46 14.70 -2.38
CA ILE A 8 -1.16 13.77 -1.27
C ILE A 8 -1.96 14.15 -0.03
N ILE A 9 -2.12 15.44 0.24
CA ILE A 9 -2.91 15.93 1.37
C ILE A 9 -4.38 15.49 1.21
N LEU A 10 -4.95 15.68 0.01
CA LEU A 10 -6.32 15.27 -0.29
C LEU A 10 -6.49 13.75 -0.26
N SER A 11 -5.53 13.00 -0.80
CA SER A 11 -5.54 11.53 -0.74
C SER A 11 -5.51 11.02 0.69
N ARG A 12 -4.71 11.65 1.57
CA ARG A 12 -4.70 11.31 3.00
C ARG A 12 -6.03 11.61 3.68
N GLN A 13 -6.60 12.79 3.45
CA GLN A 13 -7.92 13.16 3.99
C GLN A 13 -9.01 12.18 3.53
N LEU A 14 -8.96 11.75 2.28
CA LEU A 14 -9.86 10.72 1.76
C LEU A 14 -9.64 9.38 2.49
N ALA A 15 -8.38 8.94 2.60
CA ALA A 15 -8.02 7.69 3.28
C ALA A 15 -8.48 7.66 4.75
N ASP A 16 -8.41 8.79 5.46
CA ASP A 16 -8.91 8.93 6.83
C ASP A 16 -10.44 8.75 6.94
N CYS A 17 -11.18 9.01 5.86
CA CYS A 17 -12.64 8.84 5.83
C CYS A 17 -13.09 7.43 5.43
N LEU A 18 -12.16 6.56 5.00
CA LEU A 18 -12.48 5.24 4.48
C LEU A 18 -12.35 4.17 5.56
N ASP A 19 -13.35 3.29 5.63
CA ASP A 19 -13.32 2.06 6.44
C ASP A 19 -12.62 0.89 5.70
N THR A 20 -11.94 1.19 4.59
CA THR A 20 -11.15 0.24 3.81
C THR A 20 -9.67 0.56 4.00
N PRO A 21 -8.78 -0.43 4.14
CA PRO A 21 -7.34 -0.22 4.20
C PRO A 21 -6.80 0.56 3.01
N VAL A 22 -6.09 1.65 3.29
CA VAL A 22 -5.44 2.50 2.29
C VAL A 22 -3.97 2.72 2.65
N PHE A 23 -3.12 2.72 1.63
CA PHE A 23 -1.68 2.91 1.70
C PHE A 23 -1.27 3.98 0.68
N ILE A 24 -0.48 4.98 1.09
CA ILE A 24 -0.06 6.09 0.23
C ILE A 24 1.47 6.19 0.24
N VAL A 25 2.06 6.26 -0.95
CA VAL A 25 3.51 6.40 -1.15
C VAL A 25 3.84 7.63 -1.99
N ASP A 26 5.07 8.11 -1.84
CA ASP A 26 5.68 9.09 -2.75
C ASP A 26 6.16 8.41 -4.07
N PRO A 27 6.68 9.18 -5.05
CA PRO A 27 7.16 8.61 -6.31
C PRO A 27 8.36 7.66 -6.19
N LYS A 28 9.06 7.67 -5.04
CA LYS A 28 10.17 6.76 -4.75
C LYS A 28 9.71 5.48 -4.04
N GLY A 29 8.41 5.35 -3.75
CA GLY A 29 7.85 4.24 -3.00
C GLY A 29 7.98 4.39 -1.48
N THR A 30 8.40 5.55 -0.99
CA THR A 30 8.41 5.85 0.45
C THR A 30 6.97 5.91 0.93
N LEU A 31 6.61 5.06 1.88
CA LEU A 31 5.34 5.10 2.58
C LEU A 31 5.21 6.42 3.33
N LEU A 32 4.18 7.19 2.95
CA LEU A 32 3.84 8.48 3.55
C LEU A 32 2.72 8.36 4.59
N PHE A 33 1.81 7.40 4.40
CA PHE A 33 0.63 7.22 5.23
C PHE A 33 -0.06 5.87 4.99
N TYR A 34 -0.64 5.29 6.04
CA TYR A 34 -1.71 4.30 5.94
C TYR A 34 -2.77 4.55 7.04
N ASN A 35 -4.02 4.22 6.76
CA ASN A 35 -5.16 4.52 7.65
C ASN A 35 -5.39 3.44 8.72
N HIS A 36 -6.29 3.72 9.68
CA HIS A 36 -6.56 2.81 10.80
C HIS A 36 -7.00 1.38 10.39
N PRO A 37 -7.86 1.17 9.38
CA PRO A 37 -8.15 -0.18 8.87
C PRO A 37 -6.91 -0.95 8.39
N ALA A 38 -5.94 -0.25 7.78
CA ALA A 38 -4.68 -0.87 7.38
C ALA A 38 -3.85 -1.31 8.60
N GLU A 39 -3.89 -0.60 9.72
CA GLU A 39 -3.18 -0.98 10.96
C GLU A 39 -3.57 -2.38 11.44
N SER A 40 -4.83 -2.78 11.26
CA SER A 40 -5.31 -4.11 11.68
C SER A 40 -4.75 -5.25 10.84
N ILE A 41 -4.52 -5.01 9.54
CA ILE A 41 -3.98 -6.01 8.61
C ILE A 41 -2.45 -6.03 8.67
N LEU A 42 -1.84 -4.85 8.70
CA LEU A 42 -0.39 -4.64 8.73
C LEU A 42 0.20 -4.88 10.13
N GLY A 43 -0.62 -4.72 11.17
CA GLY A 43 -0.28 -5.03 12.54
C GLY A 43 0.41 -3.96 13.36
N ARG A 44 0.78 -2.86 12.73
CA ARG A 44 1.45 -1.75 13.40
C ARG A 44 0.62 -0.50 13.17
N ARG A 45 0.65 0.40 14.13
CA ARG A 45 0.03 1.71 13.98
C ARG A 45 0.94 2.60 13.17
N PHE A 46 0.36 3.46 12.32
CA PHE A 46 1.17 4.38 11.52
C PHE A 46 1.95 5.34 12.42
N GLU A 47 1.39 5.71 13.56
CA GLU A 47 2.05 6.55 14.57
C GLU A 47 3.36 5.93 15.10
N ASP A 48 3.44 4.59 15.15
CA ASP A 48 4.61 3.88 15.65
C ASP A 48 5.66 3.66 14.57
N THR A 49 5.25 3.52 13.31
CA THR A 49 6.17 3.28 12.17
C THR A 49 6.66 4.57 11.52
N GLY A 50 5.79 5.58 11.41
CA GLY A 50 6.05 6.80 10.66
C GLY A 50 6.24 6.57 9.15
N VAL A 51 6.91 7.54 8.53
CA VAL A 51 7.31 7.49 7.11
C VAL A 51 8.40 6.43 6.92
N MET A 52 8.22 5.53 5.95
CA MET A 52 9.05 4.34 5.81
C MET A 52 9.48 4.09 4.35
N PRO A 53 10.77 3.91 4.04
CA PRO A 53 11.24 3.56 2.70
C PRO A 53 10.69 2.23 2.19
N VAL A 54 10.71 2.04 0.86
CA VAL A 54 10.23 0.80 0.21
C VAL A 54 10.98 -0.43 0.67
N GLU A 55 12.27 -0.32 0.89
CA GLU A 55 13.13 -1.40 1.36
C GLU A 55 12.77 -1.84 2.77
N GLU A 56 12.23 -0.93 3.59
CA GLU A 56 11.85 -1.23 4.97
C GLU A 56 10.45 -1.83 5.02
N TRP A 57 9.44 -1.21 4.40
CA TRP A 57 8.09 -1.76 4.47
C TRP A 57 7.96 -3.09 3.68
N SER A 58 8.74 -3.30 2.62
CA SER A 58 8.76 -4.59 1.90
C SER A 58 9.35 -5.74 2.71
N THR A 59 10.20 -5.45 3.70
CA THR A 59 10.70 -6.48 4.63
C THR A 59 9.70 -6.84 5.71
N ILE A 60 8.82 -5.90 6.06
CA ILE A 60 7.75 -6.09 7.04
C ILE A 60 6.57 -6.81 6.37
N PHE A 61 6.18 -6.37 5.18
CA PHE A 61 5.06 -6.93 4.41
C PHE A 61 5.61 -7.83 3.32
N LYS A 62 6.09 -9.02 3.71
CA LYS A 62 6.59 -10.01 2.76
C LYS A 62 5.42 -10.63 1.99
N PRO A 63 5.24 -10.29 0.71
CA PRO A 63 4.21 -10.88 -0.10
C PRO A 63 4.68 -12.24 -0.58
N CYS A 64 3.81 -13.24 -0.53
CA CYS A 64 4.10 -14.56 -1.06
C CYS A 64 2.98 -15.07 -1.96
N ASP A 65 3.29 -16.08 -2.76
CA ASP A 65 2.31 -16.80 -3.55
C ASP A 65 1.55 -17.83 -2.68
N ASP A 66 0.62 -18.55 -3.31
CA ASP A 66 -0.17 -19.65 -2.74
C ASP A 66 0.66 -20.87 -2.31
N HIS A 67 1.94 -20.90 -2.68
CA HIS A 67 2.92 -21.91 -2.28
C HIS A 67 3.89 -21.41 -1.20
N GLY A 68 3.69 -20.19 -0.68
CA GLY A 68 4.53 -19.58 0.36
C GLY A 68 5.90 -19.13 -0.14
N ARG A 69 6.08 -18.95 -1.46
CA ARG A 69 7.30 -18.39 -2.04
C ARG A 69 7.18 -16.87 -2.11
N ASP A 70 8.25 -16.18 -1.72
CA ASP A 70 8.32 -14.72 -1.80
C ASP A 70 8.06 -14.24 -3.23
N LEU A 71 7.15 -13.29 -3.38
CA LEU A 71 6.90 -12.65 -4.67
C LEU A 71 7.98 -11.61 -4.94
N PRO A 72 8.50 -11.54 -6.17
CA PRO A 72 9.44 -10.49 -6.53
C PRO A 72 8.71 -9.13 -6.52
N PRO A 73 9.39 -8.04 -6.12
CA PRO A 73 8.74 -6.73 -5.94
C PRO A 73 8.03 -6.20 -7.20
N ASP A 74 8.52 -6.56 -8.39
CA ASP A 74 7.95 -6.16 -9.67
C ASP A 74 6.55 -6.75 -9.96
N GLN A 75 6.15 -7.80 -9.23
CA GLN A 75 4.80 -8.37 -9.32
C GLN A 75 3.79 -7.69 -8.37
N LEU A 76 4.24 -6.75 -7.55
CA LEU A 76 3.36 -6.03 -6.64
C LEU A 76 2.64 -4.90 -7.38
N PRO A 77 1.30 -4.82 -7.32
CA PRO A 77 0.54 -3.78 -8.00
C PRO A 77 1.04 -2.36 -7.69
N LEU A 78 1.48 -2.11 -6.45
CA LEU A 78 2.01 -0.82 -6.06
C LEU A 78 3.31 -0.48 -6.81
N VAL A 79 4.23 -1.45 -6.94
CA VAL A 79 5.50 -1.27 -7.65
C VAL A 79 5.27 -1.10 -9.14
N GLU A 80 4.33 -1.86 -9.71
CA GLU A 80 3.91 -1.70 -11.10
C GLU A 80 3.36 -0.29 -11.35
N THR A 81 2.49 0.22 -10.47
CA THR A 81 1.96 1.60 -10.57
C THR A 81 3.06 2.64 -10.46
N LEU A 82 4.01 2.49 -9.53
CA LEU A 82 5.15 3.42 -9.40
C LEU A 82 6.02 3.45 -10.66
N THR A 83 6.19 2.28 -11.30
CA THR A 83 7.05 2.13 -12.49
C THR A 83 6.36 2.62 -13.76
N THR A 84 5.09 2.28 -13.94
CA THR A 84 4.34 2.52 -15.19
C THR A 84 3.48 3.78 -15.15
N GLN A 85 3.25 4.33 -13.95
CA GLN A 85 2.28 5.40 -13.69
C GLN A 85 0.87 5.05 -14.18
N LYS A 86 0.51 3.76 -14.14
CA LYS A 86 -0.81 3.23 -14.48
C LYS A 86 -1.43 2.51 -13.31
N ALA A 87 -2.75 2.43 -13.30
CA ALA A 87 -3.44 1.61 -12.32
C ALA A 87 -3.06 0.13 -12.52
N ALA A 88 -2.84 -0.56 -11.42
CA ALA A 88 -2.51 -1.98 -11.38
C ALA A 88 -3.37 -2.68 -10.32
N HIS A 89 -3.64 -3.96 -10.53
CA HIS A 89 -4.42 -4.77 -9.61
C HIS A 89 -3.84 -6.18 -9.57
N GLY A 90 -3.85 -6.78 -8.38
CA GLY A 90 -3.39 -8.14 -8.19
C GLY A 90 -3.86 -8.68 -6.85
N SER A 91 -3.68 -9.98 -6.65
CA SER A 91 -3.92 -10.61 -5.35
C SER A 91 -2.71 -11.44 -4.97
N PHE A 92 -2.35 -11.39 -3.70
CA PHE A 92 -1.23 -12.11 -3.15
C PHE A 92 -1.44 -12.38 -1.67
N TRP A 93 -0.62 -13.26 -1.11
CA TRP A 93 -0.69 -13.62 0.28
C TRP A 93 0.25 -12.76 1.12
N ILE A 94 -0.19 -12.38 2.31
CA ILE A 94 0.65 -11.71 3.32
C ILE A 94 0.57 -12.47 4.63
N ASN A 95 1.68 -12.46 5.37
CA ASN A 95 1.68 -12.94 6.76
C ASN A 95 1.12 -11.83 7.66
N GLY A 96 -0.07 -12.05 8.20
CA GLY A 96 -0.65 -11.18 9.22
C GLY A 96 0.05 -11.36 10.57
N LEU A 97 -0.23 -10.45 11.52
CA LEU A 97 0.29 -10.58 12.88
C LEU A 97 -0.28 -11.74 13.68
N ASP A 98 -1.40 -12.30 13.26
CA ASP A 98 -1.92 -13.54 13.80
C ASP A 98 -1.11 -14.78 13.35
N HIS A 99 0.00 -14.56 12.63
CA HIS A 99 0.80 -15.59 11.97
C HIS A 99 0.00 -16.42 10.96
N LYS A 100 -1.16 -15.92 10.51
CA LYS A 100 -1.93 -16.55 9.44
C LYS A 100 -1.61 -15.89 8.11
N LEU A 101 -1.72 -16.72 7.08
CA LEU A 101 -1.61 -16.28 5.72
C LEU A 101 -2.95 -15.66 5.29
N HIS A 102 -2.94 -14.39 4.92
CA HIS A 102 -4.12 -13.69 4.42
C HIS A 102 -3.97 -13.47 2.93
N ASN A 103 -4.92 -13.98 2.14
CA ASN A 103 -5.00 -13.63 0.74
C ASN A 103 -5.63 -12.25 0.63
N ILE A 104 -4.89 -11.29 0.10
CA ILE A 104 -5.37 -9.93 -0.10
C ILE A 104 -5.49 -9.62 -1.57
N SER A 105 -6.53 -8.88 -1.94
CA SER A 105 -6.56 -8.15 -3.20
C SER A 105 -6.04 -6.74 -2.98
N VAL A 106 -5.23 -6.26 -3.92
CA VAL A 106 -4.65 -4.92 -3.91
C VAL A 106 -4.96 -4.24 -5.23
N THR A 107 -5.54 -3.05 -5.16
CA THR A 107 -5.70 -2.13 -6.28
C THR A 107 -4.86 -0.90 -6.02
N SER A 108 -3.93 -0.61 -6.92
CA SER A 108 -3.07 0.56 -6.87
C SER A 108 -3.39 1.52 -8.00
N VAL A 109 -3.44 2.82 -7.69
CA VAL A 109 -3.71 3.90 -8.64
C VAL A 109 -2.68 5.02 -8.48
N PRO A 110 -2.21 5.62 -9.59
CA PRO A 110 -1.27 6.73 -9.53
C PRO A 110 -1.98 8.00 -9.04
N ILE A 111 -1.31 8.78 -8.19
CA ILE A 111 -1.74 10.11 -7.77
C ILE A 111 -1.06 11.12 -8.70
N ILE A 112 -1.83 11.68 -9.64
CA ILE A 112 -1.35 12.64 -10.63
C ILE A 112 -2.01 13.99 -10.37
N GLY A 113 -1.20 15.02 -10.20
CA GLY A 113 -1.66 16.38 -9.97
C GLY A 113 -2.22 17.07 -11.20
N ARG A 114 -2.85 18.23 -11.01
CA ARG A 114 -3.45 19.00 -12.12
C ARG A 114 -2.45 19.44 -13.18
N SER A 115 -1.18 19.58 -12.81
CA SER A 115 -0.04 19.85 -13.70
C SER A 115 0.44 18.62 -14.48
N ASN A 116 -0.23 17.48 -14.35
CA ASN A 116 0.21 16.17 -14.83
C ASN A 116 1.53 15.69 -14.19
N GLU A 117 1.79 16.15 -12.97
CA GLU A 117 2.95 15.74 -12.16
C GLU A 117 2.61 14.49 -11.33
N PHE A 118 3.46 13.47 -11.44
CA PHE A 118 3.32 12.24 -10.66
C PHE A 118 3.74 12.49 -9.21
N SER A 119 2.75 12.48 -8.31
CA SER A 119 2.95 12.78 -6.89
C SER A 119 3.17 11.53 -6.04
N GLY A 120 2.91 10.34 -6.58
CA GLY A 120 3.03 9.06 -5.89
C GLY A 120 1.90 8.12 -6.24
N ALA A 121 1.60 7.16 -5.37
CA ALA A 121 0.54 6.18 -5.61
C ALA A 121 -0.29 5.94 -4.34
N LEU A 122 -1.54 5.54 -4.56
CA LEU A 122 -2.48 5.09 -3.54
C LEU A 122 -2.83 3.63 -3.82
N ALA A 123 -2.70 2.78 -2.82
CA ALA A 123 -3.17 1.40 -2.86
C ALA A 123 -4.31 1.20 -1.86
N ILE A 124 -5.33 0.47 -2.29
CA ILE A 124 -6.43 -0.01 -1.46
C ILE A 124 -6.35 -1.53 -1.44
N PHE A 125 -6.56 -2.13 -0.28
CA PHE A 125 -6.49 -3.58 -0.15
C PHE A 125 -7.50 -4.13 0.85
N TRP A 126 -7.87 -5.39 0.67
CA TRP A 126 -8.77 -6.10 1.57
C TRP A 126 -8.44 -7.59 1.59
N THR A 127 -8.71 -8.22 2.72
CA THR A 127 -8.64 -9.67 2.86
C THR A 127 -9.85 -10.32 2.22
N HIS A 128 -9.65 -11.43 1.52
CA HIS A 128 -10.78 -12.30 1.18
C HIS A 128 -11.21 -13.08 2.44
N PRO A 129 -12.52 -13.24 2.69
CA PRO A 129 -12.97 -14.18 3.70
C PRO A 129 -12.36 -15.55 3.40
N GLN A 130 -11.69 -16.16 4.37
CA GLN A 130 -11.37 -17.57 4.28
C GLN A 130 -12.70 -18.32 4.42
N ASP A 131 -13.14 -19.00 3.36
CA ASP A 131 -14.30 -19.89 3.44
C ASP A 131 -14.07 -20.88 4.60
N VAL A 132 -14.89 -20.76 5.65
CA VAL A 132 -14.88 -21.65 6.84
C VAL A 132 -15.75 -22.87 6.58
#